data_AF-A0A3N4ZY11-F1
#
_entry.id   AF-A0A3N4ZY11-F1
#
_cell.length_a   1.000
_cell.length_b   1.000
_cell.length_c   1.000
_cell.angle_alpha   90.00
_cell.angle_beta   90.00
_cell.angle_gamma   90.00
#
_symmetry.space_group_name_H-M   'P 1'
#
loop_
_entity.id
_entity.type
_entity.pdbx_description
1 polymer ?
#
loop_
_entity_poly.entity_id
_entity_poly.type
_entity_poly.pdbx_seq_one_letter_code
_entity_poly.pdbx_strand_id
1 'polypeptide(L)'
;MRSEPDGLTIHFEGDYMAGELACLLPPRFTADGLFYGIPGARFPPPSKKGVEMILPGTPARIRLAGIGPKAWKAAWKKEQHEAAKEGDLLCHLGSPHSWTQRELLHAAGAGIGAVPRSRRAEASAWLASALLRRVGLWSAAGIALSTTSWTNPENGGEQWIIEHIHQPTPGALHHDELVGLMTAPEWGMRVKVTDRWCACARQGQMCLVKLRSTQDEAGELELRFPRRETPRAVHAWGGELYAAKTLAAITVPAGLRPGPEPTC
;
A
#
# COMPACT_ATOMS: atom_id res chain seq x y z
N MET A 1 26.92 -22.73 -2.15
CA MET A 1 25.76 -22.12 -1.46
C MET A 1 24.99 -21.30 -2.47
N ARG A 2 23.72 -21.65 -2.76
CA ARG A 2 22.84 -20.76 -3.53
C ARG A 2 22.34 -19.69 -2.56
N SER A 3 22.62 -18.41 -2.83
CA SER A 3 22.03 -17.31 -2.06
C SER A 3 20.51 -17.46 -2.11
N GLU A 4 19.84 -17.41 -0.96
CA GLU A 4 18.40 -17.20 -0.97
C GLU A 4 18.13 -15.90 -1.74
N PRO A 5 17.19 -15.88 -2.69
CA PRO A 5 16.85 -14.64 -3.38
C PRO A 5 16.39 -13.61 -2.37
N ASP A 6 16.87 -12.37 -2.52
CA ASP A 6 16.58 -11.21 -1.67
C ASP A 6 15.06 -10.94 -1.60
N GLY A 7 14.37 -11.64 -0.70
CA GLY A 7 12.96 -11.43 -0.42
C GLY A 7 12.77 -10.16 0.40
N LEU A 8 11.75 -9.36 0.06
CA LEU A 8 11.37 -8.23 0.90
C LEU A 8 10.73 -8.75 2.19
N THR A 9 11.26 -8.34 3.34
CA THR A 9 10.62 -8.63 4.65
C THR A 9 10.00 -7.36 5.18
N ILE A 10 8.70 -7.41 5.45
CA ILE A 10 7.93 -6.33 6.10
C ILE A 10 7.62 -6.81 7.52
N HIS A 11 8.10 -6.06 8.51
CA HIS A 11 7.88 -6.35 9.91
C HIS A 11 6.69 -5.55 10.43
N PHE A 12 5.69 -6.23 11.00
CA PHE A 12 4.53 -5.61 11.61
C PHE A 12 4.67 -5.62 13.13
N GLU A 13 4.22 -4.57 13.79
CA GLU A 13 4.23 -4.49 15.24
C GLU A 13 2.95 -5.09 15.81
N GLY A 14 3.06 -6.28 16.39
CA GLY A 14 2.01 -6.88 17.22
C GLY A 14 1.01 -7.78 16.47
N ASP A 15 0.46 -8.73 17.23
CA ASP A 15 -0.45 -9.76 16.72
C ASP A 15 -1.80 -9.23 16.25
N TYR A 16 -2.19 -8.00 16.66
CA TYR A 16 -3.46 -7.39 16.27
C TYR A 16 -3.56 -7.16 14.75
N MET A 17 -2.43 -6.99 14.06
CA MET A 17 -2.38 -6.83 12.60
C MET A 17 -2.80 -8.09 11.83
N ALA A 18 -2.82 -9.26 12.48
CA ALA A 18 -3.17 -10.52 11.80
C ALA A 18 -4.57 -10.47 11.17
N GLY A 19 -5.55 -9.89 11.86
CA GLY A 19 -6.92 -9.78 11.37
C GLY A 19 -7.03 -8.89 10.13
N GLU A 20 -6.46 -7.69 10.20
CA GLU A 20 -6.42 -6.73 9.10
C GLU A 20 -5.76 -7.33 7.85
N LEU A 21 -4.59 -7.95 8.01
CA LEU A 21 -3.86 -8.52 6.88
C LEU A 21 -4.53 -9.78 6.31
N ALA A 22 -5.13 -10.62 7.15
CA ALA A 22 -5.89 -11.78 6.69
C ALA A 22 -7.15 -11.38 5.91
N CYS A 23 -7.77 -10.24 6.24
CA CYS A 23 -8.86 -9.68 5.47
C CYS A 23 -8.37 -9.04 4.17
N LEU A 24 -7.34 -8.21 4.20
CA LEU A 24 -6.99 -7.36 3.06
C LEU A 24 -6.13 -8.03 1.99
N LEU A 25 -5.30 -9.01 2.33
CA LEU A 25 -4.28 -9.53 1.39
C LEU A 25 -4.75 -10.73 0.54
N PRO A 26 -5.42 -11.76 1.10
CA PRO A 26 -5.74 -12.94 0.33
C PRO A 26 -6.66 -12.66 -0.85
N PRO A 27 -6.39 -13.22 -2.04
CA PRO A 27 -7.26 -13.05 -3.18
C PRO A 27 -8.61 -13.70 -2.92
N ARG A 28 -9.67 -12.91 -3.05
CA ARG A 28 -11.06 -13.36 -2.94
C ARG A 28 -11.84 -12.95 -4.18
N PHE A 29 -12.70 -13.86 -4.61
CA PHE A 29 -13.74 -13.59 -5.59
C PHE A 29 -15.07 -13.58 -4.85
N THR A 30 -15.69 -12.42 -4.83
CA THR A 30 -16.89 -12.15 -4.02
C THR A 30 -18.16 -12.62 -4.73
N ALA A 31 -19.22 -12.86 -3.95
CA ALA A 31 -20.49 -13.35 -4.49
C ALA A 31 -21.14 -12.39 -5.51
N ASP A 32 -20.86 -11.09 -5.41
CA ASP A 32 -21.31 -10.05 -6.35
C ASP A 32 -20.46 -9.98 -7.64
N GLY A 33 -19.44 -10.84 -7.77
CA GLY A 33 -18.59 -10.96 -8.94
C GLY A 33 -17.36 -10.05 -8.94
N LEU A 34 -17.01 -9.43 -7.82
CA LEU A 34 -15.82 -8.57 -7.70
C LEU A 34 -14.60 -9.32 -7.18
N PHE A 35 -13.41 -8.79 -7.50
CA PHE A 35 -12.14 -9.26 -6.96
C PHE A 35 -11.64 -8.30 -5.87
N TYR A 36 -11.25 -8.86 -4.72
CA TYR A 36 -10.54 -8.14 -3.67
C TYR A 36 -9.25 -8.87 -3.27
N GLY A 37 -8.40 -8.17 -2.53
CA GLY A 37 -7.08 -8.63 -2.14
C GLY A 37 -6.07 -8.56 -3.28
N ILE A 38 -5.10 -9.48 -3.29
CA ILE A 38 -4.03 -9.50 -4.28
C ILE A 38 -4.19 -10.74 -5.18
N PRO A 39 -4.87 -10.62 -6.35
CA PRO A 39 -4.98 -11.71 -7.33
C PRO A 39 -3.62 -12.33 -7.65
N GLY A 40 -3.58 -13.66 -7.66
CA GLY A 40 -2.36 -14.43 -7.89
C GLY A 40 -1.50 -14.64 -6.64
N ALA A 41 -1.70 -13.91 -5.54
CA ALA A 41 -0.92 -14.12 -4.32
C ALA A 41 -1.30 -15.43 -3.61
N ARG A 42 -0.30 -16.15 -3.09
CA ARG A 42 -0.49 -17.37 -2.29
C ARG A 42 0.18 -17.24 -0.94
N PHE A 43 -0.47 -17.83 0.06
CA PHE A 43 -0.10 -17.73 1.46
C PHE A 43 0.08 -19.15 2.00
N PRO A 44 1.33 -19.68 2.01
CA PRO A 44 1.62 -20.94 2.67
C PRO A 44 1.33 -20.87 4.17
N PRO A 45 1.29 -22.03 4.86
CA PRO A 45 1.05 -22.07 6.29
C PRO A 45 2.00 -21.18 7.11
N PRO A 46 1.53 -20.52 8.18
CA PRO A 46 2.34 -19.62 8.99
C PRO A 46 3.49 -20.34 9.68
N SER A 47 4.66 -19.70 9.72
CA SER A 47 5.87 -20.19 10.38
C SER A 47 6.27 -19.32 11.57
N LYS A 48 7.30 -19.73 12.32
CA LYS A 48 7.91 -18.87 13.36
C LYS A 48 8.54 -17.59 12.79
N LYS A 49 8.89 -17.58 11.50
CA LYS A 49 9.45 -16.40 10.80
C LYS A 49 8.36 -15.47 10.24
N GLY A 50 7.08 -15.78 10.48
CA GLY A 50 5.94 -15.10 9.88
C GLY A 50 5.36 -15.88 8.70
N VAL A 51 4.67 -15.16 7.82
CA VAL A 51 3.99 -15.71 6.63
C VAL A 51 4.66 -15.22 5.37
N GLU A 52 4.75 -16.09 4.38
CA GLU A 52 5.22 -15.71 3.05
C GLU A 52 4.02 -15.44 2.12
N MET A 53 4.10 -14.35 1.37
CA MET A 53 3.23 -14.07 0.24
C MET A 53 4.04 -14.36 -1.03
N ILE A 54 3.57 -15.31 -1.82
CA ILE A 54 4.27 -15.84 -2.98
C ILE A 54 3.46 -15.55 -4.24
N LEU A 55 4.14 -15.24 -5.34
CA LEU A 55 3.54 -15.16 -6.67
C LEU A 55 3.89 -16.44 -7.46
N PRO A 56 2.92 -17.36 -7.68
CA PRO A 56 3.15 -18.62 -8.38
C PRO A 56 3.77 -18.43 -9.76
N GLY A 57 4.67 -19.34 -10.13
CA GLY A 57 5.40 -19.27 -11.40
C GLY A 57 6.57 -18.27 -11.42
N THR A 58 6.83 -17.58 -10.31
CA THR A 58 7.93 -16.61 -10.19
C THR A 58 8.77 -16.86 -8.94
N PRO A 59 10.00 -16.33 -8.87
CA PRO A 59 10.77 -16.30 -7.63
C PRO A 59 10.34 -15.16 -6.68
N ALA A 60 9.30 -14.38 -6.99
CA ALA A 60 8.92 -13.25 -6.15
C ALA A 60 8.25 -13.72 -4.85
N ARG A 61 8.73 -13.18 -3.72
CA ARG A 61 8.23 -13.48 -2.39
C ARG A 61 8.35 -12.27 -1.47
N ILE A 62 7.35 -12.06 -0.63
CA ILE A 62 7.36 -11.06 0.45
C ILE A 62 7.11 -11.81 1.76
N ARG A 63 7.91 -11.54 2.79
CA ARG A 63 7.72 -12.08 4.13
C ARG A 63 7.04 -11.06 5.02
N LEU A 64 5.91 -11.44 5.61
CA LEU A 64 5.17 -10.67 6.60
C LEU A 64 5.56 -11.19 8.00
N ALA A 65 6.49 -10.50 8.65
CA ALA A 65 7.09 -10.86 9.93
C ALA A 65 6.48 -10.05 11.11
N GLY A 66 6.86 -10.39 12.34
CA GLY A 66 6.44 -9.68 13.56
C GLY A 66 5.09 -10.10 14.15
N ILE A 67 4.33 -10.94 13.42
CA ILE A 67 3.07 -11.53 13.88
C ILE A 67 3.29 -13.02 14.20
N GLY A 68 2.84 -13.44 15.37
CA GLY A 68 2.94 -14.80 15.85
C GLY A 68 2.12 -15.80 15.01
N PRO A 69 2.60 -17.03 14.82
CA PRO A 69 1.92 -18.03 13.99
C PRO A 69 0.53 -18.42 14.54
N LYS A 70 0.29 -18.28 15.86
CA LYS A 70 -1.03 -18.53 16.46
C LYS A 70 -2.05 -17.46 16.07
N ALA A 71 -1.67 -16.19 16.16
CA ALA A 71 -2.53 -15.06 15.78
C ALA A 71 -2.90 -15.14 14.30
N TRP A 72 -1.91 -15.41 13.45
CA TRP A 72 -2.09 -15.67 12.03
C TRP A 72 -3.10 -16.80 11.75
N LYS A 73 -2.91 -17.97 12.36
CA LYS A 73 -3.84 -19.12 12.20
C LYS A 73 -5.26 -18.78 12.65
N ALA A 74 -5.42 -18.04 13.75
CA ALA A 74 -6.72 -17.61 14.24
C ALA A 74 -7.40 -16.64 13.25
N ALA A 75 -6.64 -15.67 12.73
CA ALA A 75 -7.11 -14.71 11.75
C ALA A 75 -7.55 -15.38 10.43
N TRP A 76 -6.75 -16.30 9.88
CA TRP A 76 -7.15 -17.06 8.68
C TRP A 76 -8.39 -17.90 8.90
N LYS A 77 -8.53 -18.55 10.06
CA LYS A 77 -9.72 -19.34 10.37
C LYS A 77 -10.96 -18.46 10.44
N LYS A 78 -10.85 -17.28 11.06
CA LYS A 78 -11.93 -16.29 11.11
C LYS A 78 -12.30 -15.84 9.69
N GLU A 79 -11.31 -15.45 8.89
CA GLU A 79 -11.55 -15.00 7.52
C GLU A 79 -12.21 -16.06 6.64
N GLN A 80 -11.78 -17.32 6.77
CA GLN A 80 -12.42 -18.44 6.08
C GLN A 80 -13.90 -18.60 6.45
N HIS A 81 -14.22 -18.40 7.73
CA HIS A 81 -15.59 -18.48 8.21
C HIS A 81 -16.45 -17.33 7.66
N GLU A 82 -15.96 -16.09 7.71
CA GLU A 82 -16.67 -14.93 7.19
C GLU A 82 -16.85 -15.01 5.67
N ALA A 83 -15.79 -15.36 4.92
CA ALA A 83 -15.87 -15.53 3.47
C ALA A 83 -16.92 -16.60 3.09
N ALA A 84 -16.95 -17.74 3.79
CA ALA A 84 -17.94 -18.78 3.54
C ALA A 84 -19.38 -18.31 3.81
N LYS A 85 -19.57 -17.46 4.84
CA LYS A 85 -20.88 -16.89 5.18
C LYS A 85 -21.39 -15.90 4.13
N GLU A 86 -20.49 -15.09 3.56
CA GLU A 86 -20.81 -14.14 2.49
C GLU A 86 -20.90 -14.80 1.09
N GLY A 87 -20.52 -16.08 0.98
CA GLY A 87 -20.47 -16.79 -0.31
C GLY A 87 -19.22 -16.45 -1.14
N ASP A 88 -18.22 -15.83 -0.53
CA ASP A 88 -16.94 -15.49 -1.14
C ASP A 88 -16.07 -16.72 -1.36
N LEU A 89 -15.25 -16.66 -2.41
CA LEU A 89 -14.32 -17.71 -2.77
C LEU A 89 -12.89 -17.23 -2.58
N LEU A 90 -12.26 -17.72 -1.51
CA LEU A 90 -10.85 -17.51 -1.22
C LEU A 90 -9.98 -18.32 -2.19
N CYS A 91 -9.44 -17.64 -3.20
CA CYS A 91 -8.75 -18.28 -4.33
C CYS A 91 -7.50 -19.07 -3.89
N HIS A 92 -6.79 -18.57 -2.88
CA HIS A 92 -5.58 -19.20 -2.34
C HIS A 92 -5.85 -20.55 -1.65
N LEU A 93 -7.08 -20.85 -1.24
CA LEU A 93 -7.44 -22.14 -0.65
C LEU A 93 -7.84 -23.16 -1.71
N GLY A 94 -8.62 -22.73 -2.71
CA GLY A 94 -9.02 -23.60 -3.83
C GLY A 94 -7.87 -23.94 -4.78
N SER A 95 -6.84 -23.09 -4.84
CA SER A 95 -5.68 -23.30 -5.72
C SER A 95 -4.39 -22.79 -5.06
N PRO A 96 -3.81 -23.52 -4.08
CA PRO A 96 -2.70 -23.01 -3.25
C PRO A 96 -1.38 -22.82 -3.99
N HIS A 97 -1.23 -23.41 -5.19
CA HIS A 97 0.03 -23.42 -5.95
C HIS A 97 -0.09 -22.89 -7.38
N SER A 98 -1.27 -22.49 -7.82
CA SER A 98 -1.51 -21.97 -9.17
C SER A 98 -2.58 -20.91 -9.16
N TRP A 99 -2.65 -20.12 -10.23
CA TRP A 99 -3.74 -19.18 -10.44
C TRP A 99 -5.05 -19.92 -10.69
N THR A 100 -6.17 -19.38 -10.20
CA THR A 100 -7.50 -19.84 -10.60
C THR A 100 -7.86 -19.28 -11.98
N GLN A 101 -8.78 -19.92 -12.70
CA GLN A 101 -9.28 -19.42 -13.99
C GLN A 101 -9.85 -18.00 -13.87
N ARG A 102 -10.54 -17.69 -12.77
CA ARG A 102 -11.11 -16.36 -12.54
C ARG A 102 -10.03 -15.30 -12.34
N GLU A 103 -8.97 -15.61 -11.58
CA GLU A 103 -7.83 -14.69 -11.44
C GLU A 103 -7.13 -14.46 -12.78
N LEU A 104 -7.00 -15.51 -13.62
CA LEU A 104 -6.43 -15.37 -14.96
C LEU A 104 -7.29 -14.48 -15.87
N LEU A 105 -8.62 -14.66 -15.84
CA LEU A 105 -9.55 -13.81 -16.59
C LEU A 105 -9.50 -12.35 -16.10
N HIS A 106 -9.43 -12.13 -14.78
CA HIS A 106 -9.28 -10.79 -14.21
C HIS A 106 -7.95 -10.15 -14.63
N ALA A 107 -6.83 -10.89 -14.56
CA ALA A 107 -5.52 -10.41 -14.99
C ALA A 107 -5.45 -10.11 -16.49
N ALA A 108 -6.19 -10.85 -17.32
CA ALA A 108 -6.33 -10.60 -18.75
C ALA A 108 -7.26 -9.42 -19.09
N GLY A 109 -7.88 -8.77 -18.09
CA GLY A 109 -8.81 -7.66 -18.29
C GLY A 109 -10.19 -8.08 -18.79
N ALA A 110 -10.55 -9.36 -18.69
CA ALA A 110 -11.79 -9.91 -19.23
C ALA A 110 -13.00 -9.86 -18.26
N GLY A 111 -12.94 -9.04 -17.20
CA GLY A 111 -13.93 -9.01 -16.12
C GLY A 111 -14.41 -7.62 -15.69
N ILE A 112 -15.56 -7.57 -15.02
CA ILE A 112 -16.13 -6.35 -14.41
C ILE A 112 -15.20 -5.87 -13.28
N GLY A 113 -14.85 -4.59 -13.27
CA GLY A 113 -13.94 -3.99 -12.28
C GLY A 113 -12.44 -4.22 -12.52
N ALA A 114 -12.05 -4.86 -13.62
CA ALA A 114 -10.65 -4.95 -14.01
C ALA A 114 -10.17 -3.61 -14.58
N VAL A 115 -9.09 -3.05 -14.03
CA VAL A 115 -8.25 -2.13 -14.80
C VAL A 115 -7.54 -3.00 -15.83
N PRO A 116 -7.75 -2.82 -17.15
CA PRO A 116 -6.96 -3.53 -18.15
C PRO A 116 -5.51 -3.16 -17.90
N ARG A 117 -4.71 -4.08 -17.34
CA ARG A 117 -3.27 -3.87 -17.18
C ARG A 117 -2.66 -3.92 -18.56
N SER A 118 -2.61 -2.76 -19.19
CA SER A 118 -1.98 -2.57 -20.49
C SER A 118 -0.48 -2.90 -20.36
N ARG A 119 0.23 -3.16 -21.49
CA ARG A 119 1.73 -3.25 -21.48
C ARG A 119 2.39 -2.02 -20.82
N ARG A 120 1.65 -0.91 -20.80
CA ARG A 120 1.99 0.34 -20.15
C ARG A 120 1.97 0.25 -18.61
N ALA A 121 1.06 -0.52 -18.00
CA ALA A 121 1.12 -0.84 -16.57
C ALA A 121 2.39 -1.61 -16.19
N GLU A 122 2.83 -2.56 -17.03
CA GLU A 122 4.12 -3.25 -16.83
C GLU A 122 5.30 -2.27 -16.92
N ALA A 123 5.25 -1.32 -17.86
CA ALA A 123 6.26 -0.26 -17.98
C ALA A 123 6.32 0.65 -16.73
N SER A 124 5.23 0.75 -15.95
CA SER A 124 5.18 1.48 -14.67
C SER A 124 5.52 0.63 -13.44
N ALA A 125 5.86 -0.66 -13.59
CA ALA A 125 6.10 -1.55 -12.45
C ALA A 125 7.26 -1.10 -11.54
N TRP A 126 8.22 -0.36 -12.09
CA TRP A 126 9.29 0.28 -11.31
C TRP A 126 8.73 1.21 -10.23
N LEU A 127 7.63 1.94 -10.52
CA LEU A 127 7.00 2.90 -9.62
C LEU A 127 6.42 2.18 -8.40
N ALA A 128 5.65 1.12 -8.62
CA ALA A 128 5.09 0.28 -7.56
C ALA A 128 6.21 -0.33 -6.69
N SER A 129 7.29 -0.80 -7.31
CA SER A 129 8.46 -1.33 -6.60
C SER A 129 9.18 -0.24 -5.78
N ALA A 130 9.32 0.96 -6.34
CA ALA A 130 9.95 2.10 -5.68
C ALA A 130 9.16 2.58 -4.46
N LEU A 131 7.82 2.67 -4.59
CA LEU A 131 6.89 2.97 -3.51
C LEU A 131 7.00 1.93 -2.38
N LEU A 132 6.93 0.64 -2.72
CA LEU A 132 6.99 -0.44 -1.73
C LEU A 132 8.30 -0.44 -0.95
N ARG A 133 9.45 -0.27 -1.62
CA ARG A 133 10.77 -0.19 -0.96
C ARG A 133 10.92 1.01 -0.04
N ARG A 134 10.04 2.02 -0.16
CA ARG A 134 10.06 3.26 0.60
C ARG A 134 8.84 3.44 1.48
N VAL A 135 8.05 2.40 1.70
CA VAL A 135 6.82 2.46 2.50
C VAL A 135 7.03 3.10 3.89
N GLY A 136 8.24 2.98 4.47
CA GLY A 136 8.61 3.64 5.72
C GLY A 136 8.61 5.18 5.67
N LEU A 137 8.74 5.80 4.49
CA LEU A 137 8.68 7.25 4.32
C LEU A 137 7.31 7.84 4.71
N TRP A 138 6.24 7.06 4.64
CA TRP A 138 4.89 7.49 4.99
C TRP A 138 4.76 7.69 6.50
N SER A 139 5.30 6.75 7.28
CA SER A 139 5.39 6.89 8.74
C SER A 139 6.39 7.97 9.18
N ALA A 140 7.30 8.35 8.29
CA ALA A 140 8.28 9.41 8.52
C ALA A 140 7.74 10.82 8.26
N ALA A 141 6.67 10.95 7.47
CA ALA A 141 6.01 12.22 7.18
C ALA A 141 5.01 12.65 8.26
N GLY A 142 4.74 11.80 9.26
CA GLY A 142 3.81 12.08 10.35
C GLY A 142 3.00 10.84 10.75
N ILE A 143 1.90 11.08 11.47
CA ILE A 143 1.03 9.99 11.93
C ILE A 143 0.04 9.63 10.82
N ALA A 144 0.33 8.54 10.10
CA ALA A 144 -0.50 8.04 9.01
C ALA A 144 -1.87 7.53 9.51
N LEU A 145 -2.94 8.29 9.26
CA LEU A 145 -4.30 7.97 9.72
C LEU A 145 -5.04 7.07 8.73
N SER A 146 -4.93 7.34 7.43
CA SER A 146 -5.50 6.51 6.37
C SER A 146 -4.71 6.69 5.09
N THR A 147 -4.41 5.58 4.42
CA THR A 147 -3.81 5.59 3.09
C THR A 147 -4.65 4.68 2.22
N THR A 148 -5.23 5.23 1.16
CA THR A 148 -5.91 4.46 0.12
C THR A 148 -5.16 4.65 -1.19
N SER A 149 -5.13 3.62 -2.02
CA SER A 149 -4.42 3.69 -3.30
C SER A 149 -5.14 2.89 -4.37
N TRP A 150 -5.10 3.39 -5.59
CA TRP A 150 -5.59 2.68 -6.76
C TRP A 150 -4.81 3.13 -8.00
N THR A 151 -5.01 2.41 -9.10
CA THR A 151 -4.48 2.83 -10.40
C THR A 151 -5.62 3.39 -11.25
N ASN A 152 -5.35 4.40 -12.05
CA ASN A 152 -6.35 4.97 -12.94
C ASN A 152 -6.67 3.98 -14.08
N PRO A 153 -7.91 3.49 -14.21
CA PRO A 153 -8.28 2.59 -15.29
C PRO A 153 -8.17 3.23 -16.67
N GLU A 154 -8.44 4.53 -16.77
CA GLU A 154 -8.56 5.24 -18.05
C GLU A 154 -7.21 5.38 -18.79
N ASN A 155 -6.10 5.33 -18.05
CA ASN A 155 -4.76 5.31 -18.64
C ASN A 155 -4.11 3.92 -18.63
N GLY A 156 -4.93 2.86 -18.51
CA GLY A 156 -4.45 1.49 -18.53
C GLY A 156 -3.58 1.11 -17.33
N GLY A 157 -3.72 1.83 -16.20
CA GLY A 157 -3.05 1.54 -14.94
C GLY A 157 -1.70 2.22 -14.72
N GLU A 158 -1.31 3.19 -15.55
CA GLU A 158 -0.02 3.90 -15.45
C GLU A 158 0.04 4.95 -14.33
N GLN A 159 -1.11 5.54 -13.97
CA GLN A 159 -1.17 6.52 -12.89
C GLN A 159 -1.55 5.81 -11.60
N TRP A 160 -0.65 5.87 -10.63
CA TRP A 160 -0.90 5.50 -9.25
C TRP A 160 -1.44 6.70 -8.50
N ILE A 161 -2.62 6.57 -7.92
CA ILE A 161 -3.24 7.60 -7.10
C ILE A 161 -3.19 7.11 -5.65
N ILE A 162 -2.65 7.93 -4.76
CA ILE A 162 -2.60 7.66 -3.33
C ILE A 162 -3.24 8.82 -2.58
N GLU A 163 -4.34 8.54 -1.88
CA GLU A 163 -4.88 9.46 -0.90
C GLU A 163 -4.25 9.17 0.45
N HIS A 164 -3.61 10.19 1.03
CA HIS A 164 -2.91 10.08 2.29
C HIS A 164 -3.45 11.09 3.30
N ILE A 165 -4.22 10.58 4.25
CA ILE A 165 -4.72 11.32 5.40
C ILE A 165 -3.75 11.05 6.55
N HIS A 166 -3.09 12.10 7.04
CA HIS A 166 -2.18 12.01 8.17
C HIS A 166 -2.22 13.29 9.00
N GLN A 167 -1.75 13.17 10.23
CA GLN A 167 -1.42 14.33 11.04
C GLN A 167 0.04 14.70 10.77
N PRO A 168 0.31 15.89 10.21
CA PRO A 168 1.67 16.31 9.90
C PRO A 168 2.48 16.58 11.16
N THR A 169 3.80 16.57 11.02
CA THR A 169 4.71 17.05 12.07
C THR A 169 4.43 18.53 12.39
N PRO A 170 4.54 18.98 13.65
CA PRO A 170 4.36 20.40 13.98
C PRO A 170 5.21 21.32 13.12
N GLY A 171 4.58 22.33 12.50
CA GLY A 171 5.25 23.33 11.66
C GLY A 171 5.40 22.96 10.18
N ALA A 172 5.01 21.75 9.76
CA ALA A 172 5.05 21.33 8.36
C ALA A 172 3.70 21.48 7.65
N LEU A 173 3.73 21.81 6.35
CA LEU A 173 2.57 21.61 5.49
C LEU A 173 2.41 20.12 5.22
N HIS A 174 1.17 19.64 5.26
CA HIS A 174 0.85 18.22 5.19
C HIS A 174 1.37 17.53 3.91
N HIS A 175 1.48 18.23 2.78
CA HIS A 175 2.00 17.61 1.55
C HIS A 175 3.52 17.70 1.42
N ASP A 176 4.14 18.77 1.92
CA ASP A 176 5.56 19.04 1.63
C ASP A 176 6.50 18.06 2.33
N GLU A 177 6.16 17.61 3.54
CA GLU A 177 7.01 16.66 4.26
C GLU A 177 7.10 15.32 3.52
N LEU A 178 5.97 14.74 3.12
CA LEU A 178 5.96 13.48 2.37
C LEU A 178 6.59 13.64 0.98
N VAL A 179 6.25 14.71 0.25
CA VAL A 179 6.81 14.96 -1.09
C VAL A 179 8.32 15.12 -1.01
N GLY A 180 8.83 15.92 -0.07
CA GLY A 180 10.25 16.11 0.10
C GLY A 180 10.98 14.81 0.45
N LEU A 181 10.41 13.99 1.34
CA LEU A 181 10.98 12.67 1.66
C LEU A 181 11.01 11.75 0.43
N MET A 182 9.95 11.78 -0.38
CA MET A 182 9.86 11.00 -1.61
C MET A 182 10.80 11.50 -2.72
N THR A 183 11.11 12.79 -2.80
CA THR A 183 12.02 13.35 -3.82
C THR A 183 13.46 13.50 -3.33
N ALA A 184 13.76 13.12 -2.08
CA ALA A 184 15.09 13.25 -1.50
C ALA A 184 16.14 12.48 -2.33
N PRO A 185 17.27 13.10 -2.71
CA PRO A 185 18.27 12.46 -3.57
C PRO A 185 18.89 11.17 -2.99
N GLU A 186 19.01 11.08 -1.66
CA GLU A 186 19.76 9.99 -1.00
C GLU A 186 18.94 8.73 -0.75
N TRP A 187 17.69 8.86 -0.24
CA TRP A 187 16.80 7.72 0.05
C TRP A 187 15.47 7.77 -0.70
N GLY A 188 15.13 8.91 -1.29
CA GLY A 188 13.88 9.10 -2.00
C GLY A 188 13.83 8.29 -3.30
N MET A 189 12.74 8.47 -4.02
CA MET A 189 12.52 7.92 -5.34
C MET A 189 13.17 8.83 -6.39
N ARG A 190 13.51 8.26 -7.55
CA ARG A 190 13.97 9.02 -8.71
C ARG A 190 12.80 9.71 -9.41
N VAL A 191 12.12 10.60 -8.69
CA VAL A 191 10.94 11.32 -9.16
C VAL A 191 11.09 12.82 -8.95
N LYS A 192 10.41 13.60 -9.79
CA LYS A 192 10.30 15.05 -9.70
C LYS A 192 8.85 15.49 -9.69
N VAL A 193 8.57 16.61 -9.02
CA VAL A 193 7.27 17.27 -9.09
C VAL A 193 7.05 17.79 -10.50
N THR A 194 5.89 17.48 -11.07
CA THR A 194 5.48 17.91 -12.41
C THR A 194 4.25 18.81 -12.38
N ASP A 195 3.43 18.67 -11.35
CA ASP A 195 2.26 19.51 -11.13
C ASP A 195 1.95 19.57 -9.63
N ARG A 196 1.36 20.68 -9.20
CA ARG A 196 0.99 20.93 -7.81
C ARG A 196 -0.26 21.79 -7.75
N TRP A 197 -1.26 21.30 -7.02
CA TRP A 197 -2.43 22.07 -6.65
C TRP A 197 -2.54 22.14 -5.13
N CYS A 198 -2.33 23.33 -4.57
CA CYS A 198 -2.37 23.56 -3.14
C CYS A 198 -3.65 24.32 -2.76
N ALA A 199 -4.39 23.76 -1.80
CA ALA A 199 -5.58 24.37 -1.22
C ALA A 199 -5.45 24.54 0.32
N CYS A 200 -4.23 24.56 0.86
CA CYS A 200 -3.97 24.68 2.30
C CYS A 200 -4.65 25.90 2.97
N ALA A 201 -4.78 27.00 2.24
CA ALA A 201 -5.42 28.23 2.72
C ALA A 201 -6.96 28.17 2.71
N ARG A 202 -7.56 27.17 2.05
CA ARG A 202 -9.02 27.02 1.90
C ARG A 202 -9.50 25.86 2.77
N GLN A 203 -10.29 26.16 3.80
CA GLN A 203 -10.86 25.14 4.69
C GLN A 203 -11.73 24.15 3.88
N GLY A 204 -11.45 22.85 3.99
CA GLY A 204 -12.25 21.78 3.41
C GLY A 204 -11.82 21.27 2.02
N GLN A 205 -10.68 21.71 1.47
CA GLN A 205 -10.21 21.27 0.15
C GLN A 205 -9.00 20.32 0.24
N MET A 206 -8.76 19.56 -0.83
CA MET A 206 -7.67 18.60 -0.98
C MET A 206 -6.46 19.28 -1.65
N CYS A 207 -5.24 18.94 -1.21
CA CYS A 207 -4.03 19.26 -1.98
C CYS A 207 -3.63 18.06 -2.85
N LEU A 208 -3.03 18.33 -4.00
CA LEU A 208 -2.60 17.34 -4.96
C LEU A 208 -1.18 17.64 -5.45
N VAL A 209 -0.35 16.61 -5.55
CA VAL A 209 1.00 16.69 -6.11
C VAL A 209 1.20 15.55 -7.10
N LYS A 210 1.63 15.88 -8.33
CA LYS A 210 1.98 14.88 -9.35
C LYS A 210 3.48 14.73 -9.47
N LEU A 211 3.93 13.49 -9.45
CA LEU A 211 5.32 13.09 -9.51
C LEU A 211 5.54 12.16 -10.71
N ARG A 212 6.64 12.35 -11.44
CA ARG A 212 7.07 11.47 -12.54
C ARG A 212 8.55 11.16 -12.45
N SER A 213 9.00 10.11 -13.13
CA SER A 213 10.42 9.71 -13.16
C SER A 213 11.32 10.87 -13.61
N THR A 214 12.50 10.97 -12.99
CA THR A 214 13.58 11.84 -13.48
C THR A 214 14.32 11.24 -14.67
N GLN A 215 14.10 9.95 -14.96
CA GLN A 215 14.74 9.19 -16.03
C GLN A 215 13.79 8.90 -17.21
N ASP A 216 12.65 9.60 -17.26
CA ASP A 216 11.61 9.43 -18.30
C ASP A 216 11.01 8.01 -18.36
N GLU A 217 11.07 7.28 -17.24
CA GLU A 217 10.37 6.00 -17.11
C GLU A 217 8.85 6.21 -17.06
N ALA A 218 8.10 5.27 -17.65
CA ALA A 218 6.64 5.35 -17.72
C ALA A 218 5.97 5.32 -16.34
N GLY A 219 4.87 6.04 -16.20
CA GLY A 219 4.07 6.08 -14.98
C GLY A 219 4.03 7.44 -14.30
N GLU A 220 2.95 7.68 -13.57
CA GLU A 220 2.71 8.91 -12.81
C GLU A 220 2.25 8.55 -11.41
N LEU A 221 2.76 9.26 -10.41
CA LEU A 221 2.26 9.18 -9.04
C LEU A 221 1.51 10.47 -8.72
N GLU A 222 0.22 10.34 -8.40
CA GLU A 222 -0.61 11.42 -7.90
C GLU A 222 -0.82 11.22 -6.40
N LEU A 223 -0.24 12.12 -5.60
CA LEU A 223 -0.46 12.18 -4.16
C LEU A 223 -1.58 13.16 -3.88
N ARG A 224 -2.60 12.68 -3.17
CA ARG A 224 -3.76 13.43 -2.73
C ARG A 224 -3.73 13.54 -1.22
N PHE A 225 -3.97 14.73 -0.72
CA PHE A 225 -3.98 15.00 0.71
C PHE A 225 -5.31 15.64 1.10
N PRO A 226 -6.32 14.81 1.40
CA PRO A 226 -7.60 15.31 1.90
C PRO A 226 -7.42 15.91 3.29
N ARG A 227 -7.84 17.17 3.49
CA ARG A 227 -7.98 17.71 4.84
C ARG A 227 -9.21 17.10 5.50
N ARG A 228 -9.01 16.09 6.36
CA ARG A 228 -9.98 15.75 7.40
C ARG A 228 -9.53 16.38 8.71
N GLU A 229 -10.44 17.04 9.41
CA GLU A 229 -10.16 17.55 10.76
C GLU A 229 -9.70 16.38 11.65
N THR A 230 -8.52 16.52 12.27
CA THR A 230 -7.90 15.48 13.11
C THR A 230 -8.85 14.85 14.13
N PRO A 231 -9.73 15.60 14.85
CA PRO A 231 -10.71 15.01 15.76
C PRO A 231 -11.68 14.04 15.07
N ARG A 232 -12.11 14.31 13.83
CA ARG A 232 -13.02 13.43 13.08
C ARG A 232 -12.33 12.15 12.62
N ALA A 233 -11.05 12.22 12.28
CA ALA A 233 -10.27 11.05 11.92
C ALA A 233 -9.99 10.16 13.15
N VAL A 234 -9.57 10.75 14.29
CA VAL A 234 -9.35 10.00 15.54
C VAL A 234 -10.63 9.31 16.02
N HIS A 235 -11.78 10.00 15.95
CA HIS A 235 -13.08 9.40 16.30
C HIS A 235 -13.48 8.23 15.39
N ALA A 236 -13.15 8.29 14.09
CA ALA A 236 -13.51 7.24 13.13
C ALA A 236 -12.71 5.95 13.34
N TRP A 237 -11.49 6.04 13.91
CA TRP A 237 -10.55 4.91 14.02
C TRP A 237 -10.38 4.38 15.45
N GLY A 238 -10.83 5.13 16.47
CA GLY A 238 -10.70 4.76 17.88
C GLY A 238 -9.34 5.10 18.49
N GLY A 239 -9.31 5.32 19.81
CA GLY A 239 -8.12 5.80 20.53
C GLY A 239 -6.93 4.83 20.50
N GLU A 240 -7.19 3.52 20.53
CA GLU A 240 -6.13 2.49 20.51
C GLU A 240 -5.39 2.45 19.17
N LEU A 241 -6.12 2.49 18.04
CA LEU A 241 -5.51 2.48 16.71
C LEU A 241 -4.72 3.77 16.46
N TYR A 242 -5.21 4.91 16.95
CA TYR A 242 -4.46 6.17 16.91
C TYR A 242 -3.16 6.10 17.72
N ALA A 243 -3.20 5.54 18.94
CA ALA A 243 -2.01 5.35 19.76
C ALA A 243 -0.98 4.43 19.07
N ALA A 244 -1.43 3.32 18.49
CA ALA A 244 -0.57 2.41 17.72
C ALA A 244 0.08 3.12 16.52
N LYS A 245 -0.69 3.91 15.75
CA LYS A 245 -0.16 4.71 14.62
C LYS A 245 0.85 5.78 15.08
N THR A 246 0.65 6.33 16.28
CA THR A 246 1.59 7.30 16.87
C THR A 246 2.91 6.63 17.23
N LEU A 247 2.87 5.41 17.80
CA LEU A 247 4.07 4.63 18.10
C LEU A 247 4.83 4.21 16.84
N ALA A 248 4.10 3.90 15.76
CA ALA A 248 4.68 3.53 14.47
C ALA A 248 5.22 4.73 13.66
N ALA A 249 4.96 5.98 14.08
CA ALA A 249 5.49 7.16 13.42
C ALA A 249 6.99 7.28 13.69
N ILE A 250 7.77 7.47 12.63
CA ILE A 250 9.23 7.51 12.70
C ILE A 250 9.67 8.96 12.63
N THR A 251 10.51 9.38 13.57
CA THR A 251 11.14 10.71 13.45
C THR A 251 12.34 10.60 12.51
N VAL A 252 12.27 11.23 11.34
CA VAL A 252 13.45 11.41 10.47
C VAL A 252 14.39 12.40 11.13
N PRO A 253 15.68 12.05 11.33
CA PRO A 253 16.68 12.96 11.90
C PRO A 253 16.73 14.29 11.13
N ALA A 254 16.94 15.41 11.81
CA ALA A 254 16.87 16.74 11.20
C ALA A 254 17.84 16.93 10.02
N GLY A 255 19.04 16.34 10.07
CA GLY A 255 20.01 16.37 8.97
C GLY A 255 19.62 15.54 7.75
N LEU A 256 18.58 14.72 7.88
CA LEU A 256 18.01 13.88 6.83
C LEU A 256 16.65 14.41 6.34
N ARG A 257 16.28 15.65 6.73
CA ARG A 257 15.09 16.30 6.19
C ARG A 257 15.48 17.11 4.96
N PRO A 258 14.70 17.05 3.87
CA PRO A 258 14.85 18.00 2.78
C PRO A 258 14.82 19.42 3.35
N GLY A 259 15.77 20.26 2.95
CA GLY A 259 15.73 21.68 3.30
C GLY A 259 14.43 22.32 2.82
N PRO A 260 13.96 23.41 3.45
CA PRO A 260 12.78 24.11 2.97
C PRO A 260 13.03 24.63 1.56
N GLU A 261 12.40 24.02 0.55
CA GLU A 261 12.21 24.67 -0.74
C GLU A 261 11.18 25.81 -0.59
N PRO A 262 11.27 26.86 -1.42
CA PRO A 262 10.49 28.07 -1.24
C PRO A 262 8.99 27.74 -1.14
N THR A 263 8.40 28.25 -0.07
CA THR A 263 6.96 28.24 0.21
C THR A 263 6.20 28.92 -0.93
N CYS A 264 4.95 28.49 -1.14
CA CYS A 264 3.98 29.13 -2.03
C CYS A 264 3.91 30.66 -1.85
#